data_AF-A0A6L7S370-F1
#
_entry.id   AF-A0A6L7S370-F1
#
_cell.length_a   1.000
_cell.length_b   1.000
_cell.length_c   1.000
_cell.angle_alpha   90.00
_cell.angle_beta   90.00
_cell.angle_gamma   90.00
#
_symmetry.space_group_name_H-M   'P 1'
#
loop_
_entity.id
_entity.type
_entity.pdbx_description
1 polymer ?
#
loop_
_entity_poly.entity_id
_entity_poly.type
_entity_poly.pdbx_seq_one_letter_code
_entity_poly.pdbx_strand_id
1 'polypeptide(L)'
;MRSPRFIALLLALTVAIVIAGCGEDSGDSATAAATPTAPAAGDAATAGKLSANNATVEELEAAFAAAGISNPGAWAHDVEHHRPFPADDPNFAKLRRGLADHNAAPEIVETIVGLLKLP
;
A
#
# COMPACT_ATOMS: atom_id res chain seq x y z
N MET A 1 -1.28 -4.05 -32.59
CA MET A 1 -1.29 -2.70 -33.22
C MET A 1 -0.90 -1.69 -32.16
N ARG A 2 0.00 -0.75 -32.46
CA ARG A 2 0.39 0.36 -31.56
C ARG A 2 -0.36 1.62 -32.01
N SER A 3 -0.96 2.35 -31.09
CA SER A 3 -1.20 3.79 -31.21
C SER A 3 -1.10 4.46 -29.85
N PRO A 4 -0.34 5.56 -29.70
CA PRO A 4 -0.13 6.23 -28.43
C PRO A 4 -1.10 7.40 -28.22
N ARG A 5 -1.32 7.80 -26.97
CA ARG A 5 -1.70 9.18 -26.62
C ARG A 5 -0.89 9.66 -25.42
N PHE A 6 0.27 10.21 -25.71
CA PHE A 6 0.88 11.20 -24.84
C PHE A 6 -0.09 12.38 -24.70
N ILE A 7 -0.61 12.62 -23.51
CA ILE A 7 -1.13 13.93 -23.12
C ILE A 7 -0.37 14.32 -21.86
N ALA A 8 0.60 15.22 -22.05
CA ALA A 8 1.21 15.91 -20.94
C ALA A 8 0.16 16.84 -20.32
N LEU A 9 -0.01 16.78 -19.00
CA LEU A 9 -0.51 17.90 -18.23
C LEU A 9 0.43 18.17 -17.07
N LEU A 10 1.43 19.00 -17.37
CA LEU A 10 2.37 19.57 -16.42
C LEU A 10 1.65 20.75 -15.77
N LEU A 11 1.31 20.65 -14.48
CA LEU A 11 0.81 21.77 -13.70
C LEU A 11 1.75 22.05 -12.53
N ALA A 12 2.26 23.28 -12.48
CA ALA A 12 3.31 23.68 -11.57
C ALA A 12 2.77 24.03 -10.17
N LEU A 13 3.61 23.83 -9.16
CA LEU A 13 3.50 24.53 -7.88
C LEU A 13 4.88 25.06 -7.47
N THR A 14 5.01 26.38 -7.41
CA THR A 14 6.26 27.10 -7.12
C THR A 14 6.09 28.01 -5.90
N VAL A 15 6.88 27.82 -4.84
CA VAL A 15 7.16 28.83 -3.78
C VAL A 15 8.60 28.62 -3.22
N ALA A 16 9.25 29.70 -2.77
CA ALA A 16 10.62 29.77 -2.23
C ALA A 16 10.68 30.76 -1.02
N ILE A 17 11.80 31.10 -0.34
CA ILE A 17 13.22 31.05 -0.70
C ILE A 17 14.17 31.10 0.53
N VAL A 18 15.38 30.51 0.41
CA VAL A 18 16.69 30.85 1.05
C VAL A 18 16.77 31.36 2.52
N ILE A 19 17.66 30.74 3.32
CA ILE A 19 18.78 31.44 4.02
C ILE A 19 20.06 30.58 3.93
N ALA A 20 21.21 31.22 3.73
CA ALA A 20 22.51 30.57 3.53
C ALA A 20 23.24 30.19 4.83
N GLY A 21 24.08 29.16 4.74
CA GLY A 21 25.20 28.91 5.66
C GLY A 21 26.41 28.44 4.84
N CYS A 22 27.48 29.25 4.81
CA CYS A 22 28.73 28.87 4.16
C CYS A 22 29.53 27.93 5.06
N GLY A 23 30.03 26.85 4.49
CA GLY A 23 30.93 25.90 5.13
C GLY A 23 31.69 25.15 4.04
N GLU A 24 32.83 25.71 3.62
CA GLU A 24 33.79 25.04 2.75
C GLU A 24 34.31 23.77 3.45
N ASP A 25 34.25 22.62 2.76
CA ASP A 25 35.30 21.60 2.85
C ASP A 25 35.37 20.82 1.52
N SER A 26 36.57 20.40 1.11
CA SER A 26 36.85 19.95 -0.26
C SER A 26 37.25 18.47 -0.36
N GLY A 27 36.51 17.71 -1.17
CA GLY A 27 36.86 16.33 -1.57
C GLY A 27 36.35 15.27 -0.58
N ASP A 28 35.82 14.12 -0.99
CA ASP A 28 36.25 13.28 -2.12
C ASP A 28 35.09 12.42 -2.66
N SER A 29 35.24 11.91 -3.89
CA SER A 29 34.23 11.07 -4.54
C SER A 29 34.38 9.58 -4.18
N ALA A 30 33.58 9.11 -3.23
CA ALA A 30 33.35 7.67 -3.03
C ALA A 30 31.88 7.31 -3.20
N THR A 31 31.52 6.85 -4.40
CA THR A 31 30.20 6.28 -4.70
C THR A 31 30.00 4.97 -3.93
N ALA A 32 29.44 5.06 -2.73
CA ALA A 32 28.75 3.94 -2.11
C ALA A 32 27.27 4.03 -2.52
N ALA A 33 26.85 3.17 -3.44
CA ALA A 33 25.44 3.07 -3.81
C ALA A 33 24.64 2.62 -2.58
N ALA A 34 23.86 3.53 -2.00
CA ALA A 34 22.87 3.18 -0.99
C ALA A 34 21.83 2.27 -1.65
N THR A 35 21.94 0.97 -1.41
CA THR A 35 20.86 0.04 -1.68
C THR A 35 19.61 0.57 -1.00
N PRO A 36 18.46 0.67 -1.69
CA PRO A 36 17.22 0.99 -1.02
C PRO A 36 16.96 -0.14 -0.01
N THR A 37 17.10 0.18 1.27
CA THR A 37 16.62 -0.68 2.34
C THR A 37 15.12 -0.80 2.14
N ALA A 38 14.68 -1.90 1.53
CA ALA A 38 13.27 -2.24 1.48
C ALA A 38 12.75 -2.15 2.92
N PRO A 39 11.56 -1.55 3.16
CA PRO A 39 10.99 -1.57 4.48
C PRO A 39 10.90 -3.03 4.90
N ALA A 40 11.60 -3.38 5.98
CA ALA A 40 11.43 -4.68 6.58
C ALA A 40 9.94 -4.83 6.85
N ALA A 41 9.31 -5.86 6.26
CA ALA A 41 7.91 -6.15 6.50
C ALA A 41 7.76 -6.42 7.99
N GLY A 42 7.36 -5.38 8.72
CA GLY A 42 7.26 -5.40 10.17
C GLY A 42 6.26 -6.48 10.57
N ASP A 43 6.55 -7.14 11.68
CA ASP A 43 5.86 -8.34 12.14
C ASP A 43 4.36 -8.05 12.44
N ALA A 44 3.54 -8.05 11.39
CA ALA A 44 2.10 -7.75 11.44
C ALA A 44 1.29 -8.84 12.18
N ALA A 45 1.96 -9.85 12.73
CA ALA A 45 1.39 -11.04 13.31
C ALA A 45 0.89 -10.88 14.76
N THR A 46 1.14 -9.74 15.42
CA THR A 46 0.80 -9.54 16.86
C THR A 46 -0.53 -8.78 17.08
N ALA A 47 -1.13 -8.20 16.03
CA ALA A 47 -2.52 -7.77 16.08
C ALA A 47 -3.44 -8.94 15.67
N GLY A 48 -4.50 -9.19 16.44
CA GLY A 48 -5.46 -10.26 16.12
C GLY A 48 -6.15 -10.02 14.78
N LYS A 49 -6.22 -11.05 13.92
CA LYS A 49 -6.86 -10.99 12.60
C LYS A 49 -8.30 -10.47 12.67
N LEU A 50 -8.63 -9.48 11.84
CA LEU A 50 -9.95 -8.88 11.72
C LEU A 50 -10.95 -9.80 11.03
N SER A 51 -12.23 -9.72 11.41
CA SER A 51 -13.30 -10.46 10.72
C SER A 51 -13.54 -9.88 9.34
N ALA A 52 -13.27 -10.66 8.29
CA ALA A 52 -13.50 -10.25 6.90
C ALA A 52 -14.96 -9.88 6.60
N ASN A 53 -15.90 -10.49 7.33
CA ASN A 53 -17.34 -10.27 7.17
C ASN A 53 -17.91 -9.18 8.09
N ASN A 54 -17.30 -8.93 9.26
CA ASN A 54 -17.92 -8.13 10.33
C ASN A 54 -17.12 -6.89 10.78
N ALA A 55 -15.83 -6.76 10.46
CA ALA A 55 -15.05 -5.58 10.83
C ALA A 55 -15.60 -4.32 10.15
N THR A 56 -15.58 -3.16 10.80
CA THR A 56 -15.99 -1.90 10.14
C THR A 56 -14.96 -1.45 9.11
N VAL A 57 -15.34 -0.50 8.25
CA VAL A 57 -14.39 0.11 7.30
C VAL A 57 -13.26 0.82 8.05
N GLU A 58 -13.54 1.49 9.18
CA GLU A 58 -12.49 2.13 9.97
C GLU A 58 -11.53 1.13 10.61
N GLU A 59 -12.02 -0.02 11.09
CA GLU A 59 -11.16 -1.10 11.62
C GLU A 59 -10.24 -1.67 10.53
N LEU A 60 -10.78 -1.92 9.33
CA LEU A 60 -10.03 -2.39 8.17
C LEU A 60 -8.99 -1.36 7.72
N GLU A 61 -9.39 -0.09 7.56
CA GLU A 61 -8.50 0.99 7.15
C GLU A 61 -7.36 1.19 8.16
N ALA A 62 -7.65 1.17 9.47
CA ALA A 62 -6.64 1.29 10.51
C ALA A 62 -5.62 0.13 10.46
N ALA A 63 -6.08 -1.11 10.27
CA ALA A 63 -5.18 -2.25 10.12
C ALA A 63 -4.35 -2.20 8.83
N PHE A 64 -4.94 -1.77 7.71
CA PHE A 64 -4.24 -1.67 6.44
C PHE A 64 -3.20 -0.52 6.46
N ALA A 65 -3.53 0.60 7.10
CA ALA A 65 -2.60 1.69 7.36
C ALA A 65 -1.44 1.25 8.27
N ALA A 66 -1.73 0.52 9.35
CA ALA A 66 -0.72 -0.02 10.27
C ALA A 66 0.21 -1.03 9.58
N ALA A 67 -0.27 -1.76 8.58
CA ALA A 67 0.52 -2.65 7.74
C ALA A 67 1.28 -1.94 6.60
N GLY A 68 1.21 -0.61 6.50
CA GLY A 68 1.92 0.17 5.48
C GLY A 68 1.32 0.11 4.07
N ILE A 69 0.06 -0.36 3.93
CA ILE A 69 -0.60 -0.42 2.62
C ILE A 69 -0.93 0.99 2.15
N SER A 70 -0.51 1.33 0.93
CA SER A 70 -0.88 2.59 0.27
C SER A 70 -2.38 2.62 -0.07
N ASN A 71 -3.03 3.75 0.20
CA ASN A 71 -4.48 3.98 0.00
C ASN A 71 -5.38 3.01 0.80
N PRO A 72 -5.24 2.92 2.14
CA PRO A 72 -5.87 1.88 2.94
C PRO A 72 -7.41 1.95 2.95
N GLY A 73 -8.00 3.15 2.93
CA GLY A 73 -9.45 3.32 2.89
C GLY A 73 -10.12 2.79 1.62
N ALA A 74 -9.46 2.88 0.45
CA ALA A 74 -9.98 2.29 -0.78
C ALA A 74 -10.03 0.76 -0.70
N TRP A 75 -8.97 0.12 -0.20
CA TRP A 75 -8.94 -1.32 -0.02
C TRP A 75 -9.92 -1.81 1.07
N ALA A 76 -10.13 -1.01 2.13
CA ALA A 76 -11.14 -1.29 3.14
C ALA A 76 -12.56 -1.29 2.55
N HIS A 77 -12.86 -0.33 1.67
CA HIS A 77 -14.15 -0.27 0.97
C HIS A 77 -14.30 -1.36 -0.11
N ASP A 78 -13.22 -1.74 -0.81
CA ASP A 78 -13.23 -2.89 -1.72
C ASP A 78 -13.49 -4.21 -0.97
N VAL A 79 -12.91 -4.40 0.22
CA VAL A 79 -13.19 -5.56 1.10
C VAL A 79 -14.64 -5.55 1.55
N GLU A 80 -15.20 -4.40 1.95
CA GLU A 80 -16.61 -4.26 2.30
C GLU A 80 -17.52 -4.60 1.11
N HIS A 81 -17.25 -4.04 -0.07
CA HIS A 81 -18.02 -4.26 -1.29
C HIS A 81 -18.09 -5.74 -1.69
N HIS A 82 -17.00 -6.50 -1.47
CA HIS A 82 -16.94 -7.91 -1.79
C HIS A 82 -17.57 -8.83 -0.72
N ARG A 83 -18.15 -8.30 0.36
CA ARG A 83 -18.91 -9.12 1.33
C ARG A 83 -20.20 -9.70 0.73
N PRO A 84 -20.74 -10.81 1.27
CA PRO A 84 -20.09 -11.70 2.23
C PRO A 84 -19.02 -12.58 1.56
N PHE A 85 -18.03 -12.98 2.35
CA PHE A 85 -17.04 -14.01 2.03
C PHE A 85 -17.51 -15.37 2.60
N PRO A 86 -17.49 -16.44 1.78
CA PRO A 86 -17.89 -17.77 2.24
C PRO A 86 -16.92 -18.36 3.27
N ALA A 87 -17.44 -19.06 4.27
CA ALA A 87 -16.64 -19.66 5.34
C ALA A 87 -15.75 -20.82 4.85
N ASP A 88 -16.11 -21.41 3.72
CA ASP A 88 -15.42 -22.49 3.01
C ASP A 88 -14.33 -22.00 2.03
N ASP A 89 -14.02 -20.69 1.99
CA ASP A 89 -12.94 -20.10 1.19
C ASP A 89 -11.77 -19.58 2.06
N PRO A 90 -11.01 -20.44 2.76
CA PRO A 90 -9.89 -20.03 3.61
C PRO A 90 -8.76 -19.35 2.83
N ASN A 91 -8.75 -19.50 1.49
CA ASN A 91 -7.83 -18.85 0.59
C ASN A 91 -8.35 -17.51 0.06
N PHE A 92 -9.49 -17.01 0.54
CA PHE A 92 -10.05 -15.71 0.15
C PHE A 92 -10.07 -15.49 -1.38
N ALA A 93 -10.31 -16.53 -2.16
CA ALA A 93 -10.25 -16.52 -3.62
C ALA A 93 -11.16 -15.44 -4.23
N LYS A 94 -12.34 -15.21 -3.62
CA LYS A 94 -13.24 -14.10 -4.01
C LYS A 94 -12.58 -12.73 -3.82
N LEU A 95 -11.94 -12.50 -2.68
CA LEU A 95 -11.27 -11.23 -2.36
C LEU A 95 -10.02 -11.02 -3.21
N ARG A 96 -9.17 -12.06 -3.34
CA ARG A 96 -7.97 -12.03 -4.19
C ARG A 96 -8.33 -11.68 -5.64
N ARG A 97 -9.45 -12.19 -6.16
CA ARG A 97 -9.99 -11.81 -7.47
C ARG A 97 -10.37 -10.32 -7.51
N GLY A 98 -11.22 -9.85 -6.59
CA GLY A 98 -11.67 -8.45 -6.55
C GLY A 98 -10.52 -7.44 -6.49
N LEU A 99 -9.56 -7.66 -5.59
CA LEU A 99 -8.38 -6.80 -5.45
C LEU A 99 -7.50 -6.83 -6.72
N ALA A 100 -7.32 -7.99 -7.35
CA ALA A 100 -6.54 -8.11 -8.59
C ALA A 100 -7.23 -7.42 -9.78
N ASP A 101 -8.56 -7.51 -9.88
CA ASP A 101 -9.34 -6.81 -10.91
C ASP A 101 -9.26 -5.27 -10.74
N HIS A 102 -8.99 -4.79 -9.51
CA HIS A 102 -8.70 -3.40 -9.16
C HIS A 102 -7.20 -3.02 -9.23
N ASN A 103 -6.35 -3.90 -9.79
CA ASN A 103 -4.89 -3.72 -9.93
C ASN A 103 -4.11 -3.60 -8.61
N ALA A 104 -4.58 -4.22 -7.53
CA ALA A 104 -3.76 -4.40 -6.33
C ALA A 104 -2.47 -5.17 -6.66
N ALA A 105 -1.33 -4.69 -6.16
CA ALA A 105 -0.07 -5.41 -6.28
C ALA A 105 -0.13 -6.73 -5.49
N PRO A 106 0.54 -7.82 -5.95
CA PRO A 106 0.48 -9.11 -5.26
C PRO A 106 0.84 -9.04 -3.77
N GLU A 107 1.85 -8.25 -3.39
CA GLU A 107 2.23 -8.03 -1.99
C GLU A 107 1.13 -7.34 -1.16
N ILE A 108 0.33 -6.44 -1.75
CA ILE A 108 -0.82 -5.80 -1.07
C ILE A 108 -1.93 -6.83 -0.87
N VAL A 109 -2.23 -7.66 -1.87
CA VAL A 109 -3.23 -8.73 -1.77
C VAL A 109 -2.90 -9.71 -0.65
N GLU A 110 -1.64 -10.17 -0.59
CA GLU A 110 -1.18 -11.09 0.46
C GLU A 110 -1.18 -10.43 1.84
N THR A 111 -0.82 -9.14 1.94
CA THR A 111 -0.87 -8.38 3.20
C THR A 111 -2.31 -8.23 3.71
N ILE A 112 -3.26 -7.85 2.84
CA ILE A 112 -4.68 -7.74 3.19
C ILE A 112 -5.22 -9.09 3.68
N VAL A 113 -4.98 -10.18 2.94
CA VAL A 113 -5.44 -11.52 3.36
C VAL A 113 -4.75 -11.97 4.66
N GLY A 114 -3.49 -11.61 4.87
CA GLY A 114 -2.75 -11.86 6.11
C GLY A 114 -3.45 -11.28 7.35
N LEU A 115 -4.05 -10.10 7.23
CA LEU A 115 -4.75 -9.40 8.32
C LEU A 115 -6.17 -9.90 8.59
N LEU A 116 -6.74 -10.71 7.69
CA LEU A 116 -8.14 -11.15 7.75
C LEU A 116 -8.31 -12.59 8.26
N LYS A 117 -9.49 -12.85 8.83
CA LYS A 117 -10.02 -14.18 9.12
C LYS A 117 -11.49 -14.29 8.74
N LEU A 118 -11.91 -15.50 8.39
CA LEU A 118 -13.31 -15.87 8.27
C LEU A 118 -13.95 -16.02 9.67
N PRO A 119 -15.29 -15.97 9.78
CA PRO A 119 -16.01 -16.25 11.03
C PRO A 119 -15.76 -17.67 11.55
#